data_AF-A0A2X3D0K9-F1
#
_entry.id   AF-A0A2X3D0K9-F1
#
_cell.length_a   1.000
_cell.length_b   1.000
_cell.length_c   1.000
_cell.angle_alpha   90.00
_cell.angle_beta   90.00
_cell.angle_gamma   90.00
#
_symmetry.space_group_name_H-M   'P 1'
#
loop_
_entity.id
_entity.type
_entity.pdbx_description
1 polymer ?
#
loop_
_entity_poly.entity_id
_entity_poly.type
_entity_poly.pdbx_seq_one_letter_code
_entity_poly.pdbx_strand_id
1 'polypeptide(L)' 'MEELTTLGNQVGQYLEGLAKNPDVDPRWLSIARTELQQGFMAVKRAVAKPAAF' A
#
# COMPACT_ATOMS: atom_id res chain seq x y z
N MET A 1 -12.00 3.77 8.81
CA MET A 1 -11.56 4.14 7.44
C MET A 1 -10.35 5.06 7.45
N GLU A 2 -10.32 6.07 8.33
CA GLU A 2 -9.16 6.93 8.53
C GLU A 2 -7.89 6.13 8.89
N GLU A 3 -8.01 5.21 9.85
CA GLU A 3 -6.92 4.31 10.27
C GLU A 3 -6.32 3.49 9.10
N LEU A 4 -7.15 2.95 8.21
CA LEU A 4 -6.69 2.19 7.04
C LEU A 4 -5.91 3.06 6.04
N THR A 5 -6.27 4.33 5.94
CA THR A 5 -5.52 5.29 5.12
C THR A 5 -4.20 5.66 5.78
N THR A 6 -4.19 5.87 7.10
CA THR A 6 -2.97 6.11 7.87
C THR A 6 -1.98 4.96 7.73
N LEU A 7 -2.43 3.71 7.88
CA LEU A 7 -1.59 2.51 7.68
C LEU A 7 -1.04 2.43 6.25
N GLY A 8 -1.87 2.70 5.25
CA GLY A 8 -1.41 2.73 3.85
C GLY A 8 -0.31 3.77 3.62
N ASN A 9 -0.44 4.96 4.21
CA ASN A 9 0.57 6.01 4.11
C ASN A 9 1.87 5.63 4.84
N GLN A 10 1.78 5.04 6.04
CA GLN A 10 2.94 4.57 6.81
C GLN A 10 3.71 3.49 6.05
N VAL A 11 3.00 2.52 5.46
CA VAL A 11 3.61 1.49 4.61
C VAL A 11 4.28 2.14 3.39
N GLY A 12 3.61 3.09 2.71
CA GLY A 12 4.20 3.83 1.59
C GLY A 12 5.52 4.52 1.96
N GLN A 13 5.54 5.26 3.06
CA GLN A 13 6.74 5.93 3.57
C GLN A 13 7.87 4.94 3.91
N TYR A 14 7.53 3.78 4.48
CA TYR A 14 8.51 2.74 4.76
C TYR A 14 9.16 2.19 3.47
N LEU A 15 8.35 1.95 2.43
CA LEU A 15 8.85 1.49 1.11
C LEU A 15 9.68 2.58 0.39
N GLU A 16 9.43 3.85 0.66
CA GLU A 16 10.30 4.95 0.20
C GLU A 16 11.65 4.96 0.92
N GLY A 17 11.67 4.63 2.21
CA GLY A 17 12.91 4.42 2.95
C GLY A 17 13.75 3.27 2.36
N LEU A 18 13.11 2.13 2.09
CA LEU A 18 13.78 0.97 1.48
C LEU A 18 14.35 1.28 0.09
N ALA A 19 13.67 2.12 -0.70
CA ALA A 19 14.16 2.50 -2.03
C ALA A 19 15.48 3.28 -2.03
N LYS A 20 15.88 3.83 -0.86
CA LYS A 20 17.16 4.54 -0.69
C LYS A 20 18.30 3.61 -0.30
N ASN A 21 18.00 2.36 0.06
CA ASN A 21 19.01 1.37 0.45
C ASN A 21 19.56 0.66 -0.80
N PRO A 22 20.87 0.79 -1.12
CA PRO A 22 21.47 0.15 -2.29
C PRO A 22 21.46 -1.38 -2.23
N ASP A 23 21.30 -1.98 -1.04
CA ASP A 23 21.26 -3.44 -0.87
C ASP A 23 19.87 -4.05 -1.15
N VAL A 24 18.86 -3.22 -1.42
CA VAL A 24 17.49 -3.68 -1.70
C VAL A 24 17.31 -3.91 -3.20
N ASP A 25 16.82 -5.09 -3.58
CA ASP A 25 16.46 -5.39 -4.97
C ASP A 25 15.27 -4.51 -5.42
N PRO A 26 15.49 -3.61 -6.40
CA PRO A 26 14.46 -2.66 -6.83
C PRO A 26 13.28 -3.34 -7.53
N ARG A 27 13.49 -4.50 -8.16
CA ARG A 27 12.43 -5.25 -8.85
C ARG A 27 11.43 -5.81 -7.84
N TRP A 28 11.93 -6.46 -6.78
CA TRP A 28 11.06 -6.99 -5.72
C TRP A 28 10.39 -5.87 -4.93
N LEU A 29 11.09 -4.75 -4.68
CA LEU A 29 10.47 -3.59 -4.03
C LEU A 29 9.34 -2.98 -4.86
N SER A 30 9.47 -2.92 -6.18
CA SER A 30 8.41 -2.47 -7.08
C SER A 30 7.19 -3.40 -7.06
N ILE A 31 7.40 -4.71 -7.05
CA ILE A 31 6.30 -5.70 -6.94
C ILE A 31 5.56 -5.51 -5.62
N ALA A 32 6.29 -5.44 -4.51
CA ALA A 32 5.70 -5.24 -3.19
C ALA A 32 4.88 -3.93 -3.11
N ARG A 33 5.37 -2.82 -3.70
CA ARG A 33 4.60 -1.56 -3.77
C ARG A 33 3.26 -1.75 -4.45
N THR A 34 3.24 -2.38 -5.63
CA THR A 34 2.01 -2.59 -6.39
C THR A 34 1.03 -3.49 -5.63
N GLU A 35 1.49 -4.62 -5.10
CA GLU A 35 0.64 -5.58 -4.40
C GLU A 35 0.07 -5.00 -3.11
N LEU A 36 0.88 -4.30 -2.32
CA LEU A 36 0.41 -3.64 -1.09
C LEU A 36 -0.61 -2.56 -1.41
N GLN A 37 -0.37 -1.74 -2.44
CA GLN A 37 -1.34 -0.73 -2.88
C GLN A 37 -2.67 -1.37 -3.28
N GLN A 38 -2.63 -2.45 -4.07
CA GLN A 38 -3.84 -3.19 -4.46
C GLN A 38 -4.55 -3.80 -3.24
N GLY A 39 -3.80 -4.36 -2.28
CA GLY A 39 -4.34 -4.88 -1.03
C GLY A 39 -5.09 -3.81 -0.23
N PHE A 40 -4.48 -2.63 -0.04
CA PHE A 40 -5.15 -1.51 0.65
C PHE A 40 -6.40 -1.03 -0.11
N MET A 41 -6.38 -1.01 -1.44
CA MET A 41 -7.58 -0.69 -2.23
C MET A 41 -8.69 -1.73 -2.05
N ALA A 42 -8.35 -3.02 -2.09
CA ALA A 42 -9.31 -4.11 -1.92
C ALA A 42 -9.97 -4.06 -0.53
N VAL A 43 -9.18 -3.84 0.54
CA VAL A 43 -9.72 -3.69 1.90
C VAL A 43 -10.61 -2.45 1.99
N LYS A 44 -10.19 -1.32 1.41
CA LYS A 44 -11.02 -0.09 1.36
C LYS A 44 -12.38 -0.38 0.69
N ARG A 45 -12.39 -1.13 -0.41
CA ARG A 45 -13.63 -1.53 -1.10
C ARG A 45 -14.46 -2.50 -0.28
N ALA A 46 -13.83 -3.43 0.44
CA ALA A 46 -14.54 -4.38 1.29
C ALA A 46 -15.29 -3.69 2.45
N VAL A 47 -14.74 -2.59 2.99
CA VAL A 47 -15.38 -1.84 4.09
C VAL A 47 -16.30 -0.71 3.60
N ALA A 48 -16.02 -0.15 2.42
CA ALA A 48 -16.88 0.86 1.80
C ALA A 48 -18.11 0.17 1.22
N LYS A 49 -19.23 0.16 1.96
CA LYS A 49 -20.53 -0.27 1.43
C LYS A 49 -20.83 0.51 0.15
N PRO A 50 -20.98 -0.14 -1.02
CA PRO A 50 -21.39 0.58 -2.23
C PRO A 50 -22.80 1.12 -1.98
N ALA A 51 -22.95 2.45 -2.02
CA ALA A 51 -24.26 3.07 -2.07
C ALA A 51 -24.81 2.88 -3.49
N ALA A 52 -25.51 1.75 -3.68
CA ALA A 52 -26.14 1.31 -4.93
C ALA A 52 -25.18 1.01 -6.11
N PHE A 53 -25.70 0.19 -7.03
CA PHE A 53 -25.06 -0.28 -8.27
C PHE A 53 -25.05 0.82 -9.34
#